data_AF-A0A6C0F4L0-F1
#
_entry.id   AF-A0A6C0F4L0-F1
#
_cell.length_a   1.000
_cell.length_b   1.000
_cell.length_c   1.000
_cell.angle_alpha   90.00
_cell.angle_beta   90.00
_cell.angle_gamma   90.00
#
_symmetry.space_group_name_H-M   'P 1'
#
loop_
_entity.id
_entity.type
_entity.pdbx_description
1 polymer ?
#
loop_
_entity_poly.entity_id
_entity_poly.type
_entity_poly.pdbx_seq_one_letter_code
_entity_poly.pdbx_strand_id
1 'polypeptide(L)' 'MHVKAIGSRAQVMHGTAHHTTGGLTKADLKMNKWGRIVSRKKSARMSHGKTRRHK' A
#
# COMPACT_ATOMS: atom_id res chain seq x y z
N MET A 1 16.42 2.17 -18.74
CA MET A 1 15.14 1.79 -18.09
C MET A 1 14.60 2.99 -17.33
N HIS A 2 13.50 3.60 -17.77
CA HIS A 2 12.91 4.73 -17.06
C HIS A 2 11.99 4.21 -15.95
N VAL A 3 12.32 4.50 -14.69
CA VAL A 3 11.43 4.24 -13.55
C VAL A 3 10.30 5.26 -13.60
N LYS A 4 9.05 4.80 -13.60
CA LYS A 4 7.89 5.69 -13.61
C LYS A 4 7.79 6.40 -12.26
N ALA A 5 7.52 7.70 -12.24
CA ALA A 5 7.30 8.40 -10.98
C ALA A 5 6.08 7.82 -10.24
N ILE A 6 4.97 7.65 -10.96
CA ILE A 6 3.70 7.15 -10.44
C ILE A 6 3.38 5.79 -11.05
N GLY A 7 2.95 4.84 -10.22
CA GLY A 7 2.53 3.51 -10.67
C GLY A 7 1.54 2.81 -9.74
N SER A 8 1.21 1.56 -10.09
CA SER A 8 0.40 0.69 -9.25
C SER A 8 1.18 0.26 -8.00
N ARG A 9 0.46 -0.21 -6.98
CA ARG A 9 1.11 -0.77 -5.76
C ARG A 9 2.07 -1.91 -6.08
N ALA A 10 1.75 -2.74 -7.07
CA ALA A 10 2.62 -3.80 -7.54
C ALA A 10 3.89 -3.22 -8.17
N GLN A 11 3.75 -2.25 -9.08
CA GLN A 11 4.90 -1.59 -9.72
C GLN A 11 5.86 -0.96 -8.70
N VAL A 12 5.31 -0.31 -7.67
CA VAL A 12 6.11 0.26 -6.57
C VAL A 12 6.82 -0.82 -5.76
N MET A 13 6.17 -1.95 -5.47
CA MET A 13 6.83 -3.06 -4.75
C MET A 13 7.93 -3.74 -5.58
N HIS A 14 7.73 -3.86 -6.90
CA HIS A 14 8.69 -4.43 -7.84
C HIS A 14 9.78 -3.43 -8.29
N GLY A 15 9.73 -2.17 -7.85
CA GLY A 15 10.74 -1.16 -8.17
C GLY A 15 10.63 -0.54 -9.57
N THR A 16 9.52 -0.78 -10.28
CA THR A 16 9.27 -0.18 -11.60
C THR A 16 8.58 1.19 -11.51
N ALA A 17 8.13 1.58 -10.31
CA ALA A 17 7.63 2.92 -10.01
C ALA A 17 8.12 3.43 -8.64
N HIS A 18 8.24 4.76 -8.50
CA HIS A 18 8.69 5.39 -7.25
C HIS A 18 7.58 5.41 -6.18
N HIS A 19 6.37 5.83 -6.54
CA HIS A 19 5.24 5.92 -5.63
C HIS A 19 3.90 5.64 -6.34
N THR A 20 2.86 5.43 -5.55
CA THR A 20 1.49 5.29 -6.08
C THR A 20 0.85 6.66 -6.34
N THR A 21 -0.25 6.69 -7.08
CA THR A 21 -1.04 7.92 -7.30
C THR A 21 -1.45 8.61 -5.99
N GLY A 22 -1.57 7.86 -4.89
CA GLY A 22 -1.86 8.41 -3.55
C GLY A 22 -0.62 8.69 -2.70
N GLY A 23 0.56 8.83 -3.29
CA GLY A 23 1.81 9.17 -2.59
C GLY A 23 2.45 8.04 -1.78
N LEU A 24 1.87 6.83 -1.76
CA LEU A 24 2.45 5.70 -1.01
C LEU A 24 3.73 5.19 -1.68
N THR A 25 4.80 5.11 -0.92
CA THR A 25 6.08 4.54 -1.33
C THR A 25 6.15 3.04 -1.03
N LYS A 26 7.22 2.37 -1.49
CA LYS A 26 7.46 0.95 -1.18
C LYS A 26 7.49 0.69 0.32
N ALA A 27 8.08 1.60 1.10
CA ALA A 27 8.07 1.49 2.55
C ALA A 27 6.63 1.40 3.05
N ASP A 28 5.74 2.26 2.59
CA ASP A 28 4.33 2.37 3.05
C ASP A 28 3.43 1.19 2.68
N LEU A 29 3.91 0.29 1.83
CA LEU A 29 3.19 -0.88 1.36
C LEU A 29 3.71 -2.14 2.05
N LYS A 30 2.80 -3.07 2.30
CA LYS A 30 3.15 -4.44 2.69
C LYS A 30 2.25 -5.43 1.99
N MET A 31 2.76 -6.62 1.76
CA MET A 31 1.96 -7.75 1.36
C MET A 31 1.30 -8.37 2.60
N ASN A 32 -0.02 -8.60 2.55
CA ASN A 32 -0.71 -9.32 3.61
C ASN A 32 -0.63 -10.84 3.37
N LYS A 33 -1.12 -11.64 4.34
CA LYS A 33 -1.15 -13.11 4.24
C LYS A 33 -2.00 -13.65 3.07
N TRP A 34 -2.77 -12.80 2.41
CA TRP A 34 -3.64 -13.14 1.28
C TRP A 34 -3.04 -12.72 -0.07
N GLY A 35 -1.75 -12.36 -0.11
CA GLY A 35 -1.07 -11.93 -1.34
C GLY A 35 -1.47 -10.54 -1.85
N ARG A 36 -2.23 -9.76 -1.07
CA ARG A 36 -2.65 -8.41 -1.46
C ARG A 36 -1.69 -7.37 -0.93
N ILE A 37 -1.31 -6.43 -1.79
CA ILE A 37 -0.49 -5.28 -1.41
C ILE A 37 -1.40 -4.21 -0.80
N VAL A 38 -1.25 -3.97 0.50
CA VAL A 38 -2.02 -3.00 1.29
C VAL A 38 -1.10 -1.95 1.89
N SER A 39 -1.64 -0.80 2.29
CA SER A 39 -0.86 0.16 3.06
C SER A 39 -0.62 -0.34 4.49
N ARG A 40 0.57 -0.09 5.04
CA ARG A 40 0.92 -0.38 6.43
C ARG A 40 -0.08 0.25 7.41
N LYS A 41 -0.47 1.50 7.16
CA LYS A 41 -1.49 2.22 7.94
C LYS A 41 -2.84 1.49 7.96
N LYS A 42 -3.29 0.95 6.82
CA LYS A 42 -4.54 0.18 6.76
C LYS A 42 -4.41 -1.15 7.52
N SER A 43 -3.29 -1.85 7.35
CA SER A 43 -3.03 -3.09 8.09
C SER A 43 -3.02 -2.87 9.60
N ALA A 44 -2.38 -1.80 10.09
CA ALA A 44 -2.31 -1.48 11.51
C ALA A 44 -3.68 -1.15 12.11
N ARG A 45 -4.53 -0.44 11.35
CA ARG A 45 -5.90 -0.10 11.75
C ARG A 45 -6.83 -1.32 11.83
N MET A 46 -6.71 -2.27 10.90
CA MET A 46 -7.56 -3.47 10.87
C MET A 46 -7.28 -4.44 12.03
N SER A 47 -6.04 -4.48 12.54
CA SER A 47 -5.69 -5.30 13.69
C SER A 47 -6.26 -4.78 15.02
N HIS A 48 -6.74 -3.54 15.07
CA HIS A 48 -7.21 -2.87 16.30
C HIS A 48 -8.73 -2.71 16.37
N GLY A 49 -9.51 -3.68 15.89
CA GLY A 49 -10.89 -3.94 16.35
C GLY A 49 -11.87 -2.76 16.44
N LYS A 50 -11.65 -1.64 15.73
CA LYS A 50 -12.60 -0.52 15.68
C LYS A 50 -13.29 -0.55 14.33
N THR A 51 -14.27 -1.44 14.21
CA THR A 51 -15.40 -1.21 13.31
C THR A 51 -15.87 0.21 13.60
N ARG A 52 -15.76 1.11 12.62
CA ARG A 52 -16.46 2.40 12.71
C ARG A 52 -17.93 2.04 12.76
N ARG A 53 -18.50 1.94 13.98
CA ARG A 53 -19.92 2.10 14.22
C ARG A 53 -20.25 3.45 13.62
N HIS A 54 -20.77 3.43 12.40
CA HIS A 54 -21.45 4.58 11.85
C HIS A 54 -22.71 4.76 12.71
N LYS A 55 -22.85 5.96 13.28
CA LYS A 55 -24.12 6.45 13.80
C LYS A 55 -25.03 6.74 12.62
#